data_AF-A0A7J6TIU6-F1
#
_entry.id   AF-A0A7J6TIU6-F1
#
_cell.length_a   1.000
_cell.length_b   1.000
_cell.length_c   1.000
_cell.angle_alpha   90.00
_cell.angle_beta   90.00
_cell.angle_gamma   90.00
#
_symmetry.space_group_name_H-M   'P 1'
#
loop_
_entity.id
_entity.type
_entity.pdbx_description
1 polymer ?
#
loop_
_entity_poly.entity_id
_entity_poly.type
_entity_poly.pdbx_seq_one_letter_code
_entity_poly.pdbx_strand_id
1 'polypeptide(L)'
;DTAIDGDQQNLASFTVGSTVNACTSGIWMWASSSGGSDNGPVYVLLDCEGSGNVEHDRDHDSILFALGSLLSGYFIYNSKGVIDEGAIQTLSVVTSLAQHIQSAQHQEGSDGSPSVVATAPHFLWVLRDFVLALEDQNGRPISAQEYLEIALSDKSSVAAYRSQESRDCREKLCNLFTHRDCIALVTPVIDEEKLQALDTVPYHHLRGGFRDQIELMKRKVFRDCAPKTINGVPVTGVTFARLLDQYVHSINSKEVPKVGSVWQALQAQEGERVVGECSEEYRAVVRNRVEPLLPVSEVNLAAELKALRQEVYAQFKRESLGERNIISQYREQLKDLMDDLDNKVTEHNELMGRESCVRLLKRLWQPIAERLDAYDDTEGYSLEDGISEFTRDLSELRESYQKEARGSGEEG
;
A
#
# COMPACT_ATOMS: atom_id res chain seq x y z
N ASP A 1 12.03 -19.13 -18.89
CA ASP A 1 12.63 -20.46 -18.69
C ASP A 1 12.73 -20.84 -17.23
N THR A 2 11.67 -21.47 -16.72
CA THR A 2 11.71 -22.58 -15.76
C THR A 2 10.31 -23.18 -15.71
N ALA A 3 10.23 -24.45 -16.16
CA ALA A 3 9.21 -25.45 -15.90
C ALA A 3 7.74 -25.11 -16.19
N ILE A 4 7.32 -25.34 -17.43
CA ILE A 4 6.11 -26.16 -17.65
C ILE A 4 6.65 -27.58 -17.79
N ASP A 5 6.99 -28.19 -16.66
CA ASP A 5 7.32 -29.61 -16.57
C ASP A 5 6.43 -30.21 -15.48
N GLY A 6 5.92 -31.41 -15.76
CA GLY A 6 4.87 -32.06 -14.97
C GLY A 6 5.23 -32.24 -13.50
N ASP A 7 4.18 -32.37 -12.68
CA ASP A 7 4.18 -32.54 -11.21
C ASP A 7 4.26 -31.27 -10.35
N GLN A 8 3.40 -30.28 -10.63
CA GLN A 8 2.83 -29.43 -9.57
C GLN A 8 1.34 -29.71 -9.41
N GLN A 9 1.03 -30.48 -8.38
CA GLN A 9 -0.32 -30.67 -7.84
C GLN A 9 -1.00 -29.32 -7.56
N ASN A 10 -2.18 -29.11 -8.17
CA ASN A 10 -3.19 -28.11 -7.81
C ASN A 10 -2.66 -26.71 -7.41
N LEU A 11 -2.07 -25.99 -8.36
CA LEU A 11 -2.14 -24.53 -8.33
C LEU A 11 -3.56 -24.14 -8.75
N ALA A 12 -4.30 -23.48 -7.87
CA ALA A 12 -5.64 -22.97 -8.14
C ALA A 12 -5.61 -22.03 -9.36
N SER A 13 -5.90 -22.56 -10.55
CA SER A 13 -6.06 -21.81 -11.78
C SER A 13 -7.50 -21.32 -11.90
N PHE A 14 -7.71 -20.18 -12.56
CA PHE A 14 -9.07 -19.78 -12.96
C PHE A 14 -9.71 -20.90 -13.80
N THR A 15 -10.98 -21.19 -13.50
CA THR A 15 -11.72 -22.26 -14.20
C THR A 15 -12.16 -21.76 -15.56
N VAL A 16 -12.04 -22.61 -16.59
CA VAL A 16 -12.47 -22.28 -17.96
C VAL A 16 -13.76 -23.03 -18.26
N GLY A 17 -14.75 -22.34 -18.82
CA GLY A 17 -16.00 -22.94 -19.26
C GLY A 17 -15.96 -23.33 -20.73
N SER A 18 -16.55 -24.46 -21.08
CA SER A 18 -16.73 -24.94 -22.46
C SER A 18 -18.16 -24.78 -22.99
N THR A 19 -19.06 -24.27 -22.15
CA THR A 19 -20.49 -24.10 -22.48
C THR A 19 -20.83 -22.64 -22.75
N VAL A 20 -22.06 -22.38 -23.20
CA VAL A 20 -22.58 -21.02 -23.42
C VAL A 20 -22.86 -20.24 -22.14
N ASN A 21 -22.83 -20.91 -20.98
CA ASN A 21 -23.04 -20.26 -19.68
C ASN A 21 -21.75 -19.61 -19.20
N ALA A 22 -21.87 -18.48 -18.50
CA ALA A 22 -20.74 -17.86 -17.83
C ALA A 22 -20.09 -18.85 -16.83
N CYS A 23 -18.76 -18.99 -16.93
CA CYS A 23 -17.98 -19.82 -16.01
C CYS A 23 -17.50 -19.03 -14.80
N THR A 24 -17.08 -17.78 -15.04
CA THR A 24 -16.67 -16.83 -14.02
C THR A 24 -17.88 -15.96 -13.68
N SER A 25 -18.20 -15.81 -12.40
CA SER A 25 -19.20 -14.85 -11.90
C SER A 25 -18.52 -13.81 -11.01
N GLY A 26 -18.78 -12.52 -11.27
CA GLY A 26 -18.11 -11.41 -10.59
C GLY A 26 -16.64 -11.23 -11.01
N ILE A 27 -15.75 -11.03 -10.03
CA ILE A 27 -14.30 -10.86 -10.26
C ILE A 27 -13.55 -11.85 -9.37
N TRP A 28 -12.75 -12.70 -10.00
CA TRP A 28 -11.84 -13.62 -9.34
C TRP A 28 -10.45 -13.02 -9.27
N MET A 29 -9.71 -13.32 -8.20
CA MET A 29 -8.39 -12.75 -7.96
C MET A 29 -7.36 -13.84 -7.71
N TRP A 30 -6.17 -13.67 -8.29
CA TRP A 30 -5.00 -14.47 -8.01
C TRP A 30 -3.79 -13.56 -7.82
N ALA A 31 -2.99 -13.80 -6.79
CA ALA A 31 -1.83 -12.98 -6.47
C ALA A 31 -0.56 -13.83 -6.43
N SER A 32 0.53 -13.31 -7.01
CA SER A 32 1.84 -13.94 -6.94
C SER A 32 2.94 -12.90 -6.82
N SER A 33 3.90 -13.14 -5.92
CA SER A 33 5.14 -12.39 -5.89
C SER A 33 6.06 -12.86 -7.02
N SER A 34 6.78 -11.93 -7.64
CA SER A 34 7.84 -12.31 -8.57
C SER A 34 9.11 -12.69 -7.81
N GLY A 35 9.59 -13.92 -7.98
CA GLY A 35 10.97 -14.28 -7.67
C GLY A 35 11.34 -14.48 -6.19
N GLY A 36 10.38 -14.70 -5.28
CA GLY A 36 10.67 -15.14 -3.91
C GLY A 36 11.42 -14.14 -3.01
N SER A 37 11.63 -12.90 -3.45
CA SER A 37 12.14 -11.82 -2.60
C SER A 37 10.97 -11.11 -1.91
N ASP A 38 11.04 -10.93 -0.59
CA ASP A 38 10.01 -10.26 0.22
C ASP A 38 9.73 -8.79 -0.19
N ASN A 39 10.60 -8.19 -1.03
CA ASN A 39 10.50 -6.80 -1.49
C ASN A 39 10.15 -6.65 -3.00
N GLY A 40 9.80 -7.73 -3.69
CA GLY A 40 9.42 -7.68 -5.11
C GLY A 40 8.00 -7.14 -5.34
N PRO A 41 7.67 -6.66 -6.55
CA PRO A 41 6.29 -6.32 -6.88
C PRO A 41 5.41 -7.56 -6.83
N VAL A 42 4.20 -7.40 -6.28
CA VAL A 42 3.16 -8.44 -6.30
C VAL A 42 2.29 -8.20 -7.53
N TYR A 43 2.15 -9.23 -8.37
CA TYR A 43 1.21 -9.22 -9.48
C TYR A 43 -0.13 -9.75 -9.00
N VAL A 44 -1.18 -8.96 -9.23
CA VAL A 44 -2.57 -9.34 -8.94
C VAL A 44 -3.29 -9.47 -10.29
N LEU A 45 -3.70 -10.70 -10.61
CA LEU A 45 -4.53 -11.00 -11.77
C LEU A 45 -5.99 -10.96 -11.35
N LEU A 46 -6.78 -10.18 -12.08
CA LEU A 46 -8.22 -10.06 -11.91
C LEU A 46 -8.90 -10.68 -13.14
N ASP A 47 -9.59 -11.80 -12.95
CA ASP A 47 -10.40 -12.44 -13.98
C ASP A 47 -11.86 -12.00 -13.79
N CYS A 48 -12.39 -11.26 -14.75
CA CYS A 48 -13.74 -10.73 -14.68
C CYS A 48 -14.71 -11.63 -15.44
N GLU A 49 -15.95 -11.71 -14.95
CA GLU A 49 -17.07 -12.30 -15.67
C GLU A 49 -17.20 -11.72 -17.09
N GLY A 50 -17.51 -12.60 -18.05
CA GLY A 50 -17.65 -12.23 -19.46
C GLY A 50 -18.93 -11.43 -19.72
N SER A 51 -18.80 -10.30 -20.42
CA SER A 51 -19.93 -9.47 -20.83
C SER A 51 -20.84 -10.19 -21.85
N GLY A 52 -22.15 -9.98 -21.76
CA GLY A 52 -23.13 -10.52 -22.73
C GLY A 52 -23.77 -11.86 -22.34
N ASN A 53 -23.72 -12.23 -21.06
CA ASN A 53 -24.53 -13.33 -20.54
C ASN A 53 -26.03 -12.94 -20.59
N VAL A 54 -26.90 -13.85 -21.05
CA VAL A 54 -28.33 -13.56 -21.33
C VAL A 54 -29.12 -13.24 -20.05
N GLU A 55 -28.58 -13.62 -18.88
CA GLU A 55 -29.24 -13.53 -17.58
C GLU A 55 -28.99 -12.20 -16.84
N HIS A 56 -28.02 -11.37 -17.27
CA HIS A 56 -27.58 -10.19 -16.51
C HIS A 56 -27.86 -8.87 -17.24
N ASP A 57 -28.11 -7.81 -16.45
CA ASP A 57 -28.38 -6.46 -16.94
C ASP A 57 -27.08 -5.74 -17.35
N ARG A 58 -27.16 -4.83 -18.32
CA ARG A 58 -26.04 -4.01 -18.83
C ARG A 58 -25.35 -3.19 -17.74
N ASP A 59 -26.07 -2.89 -16.67
CA ASP A 59 -25.56 -2.20 -15.49
C ASP A 59 -24.51 -3.05 -14.74
N HIS A 60 -24.70 -4.37 -14.68
CA HIS A 60 -23.74 -5.29 -14.04
C HIS A 60 -22.41 -5.32 -14.78
N ASP A 61 -22.45 -5.47 -16.10
CA ASP A 61 -21.25 -5.46 -16.95
C ASP A 61 -20.50 -4.13 -16.81
N SER A 62 -21.23 -3.01 -16.74
CA SER A 62 -20.66 -1.67 -16.55
C SER A 62 -19.98 -1.52 -15.18
N ILE A 63 -20.55 -2.11 -14.13
CA ILE A 63 -19.97 -2.12 -12.77
C ILE A 63 -18.68 -2.94 -12.73
N LEU A 64 -18.70 -4.16 -13.26
CA LEU A 64 -17.52 -5.03 -13.30
C LEU A 64 -16.39 -4.40 -14.12
N PHE A 65 -16.73 -3.79 -15.25
CA PHE A 65 -15.78 -3.06 -16.08
C PHE A 65 -15.17 -1.87 -15.32
N ALA A 66 -15.99 -1.06 -14.66
CA ALA A 66 -15.53 0.07 -13.88
C ALA A 66 -14.60 -0.35 -12.73
N LEU A 67 -14.98 -1.37 -11.96
CA LEU A 67 -14.14 -1.93 -10.89
C LEU A 67 -12.81 -2.46 -11.44
N GLY A 68 -12.84 -3.26 -12.50
CA GLY A 68 -11.64 -3.79 -13.13
C GLY A 68 -10.71 -2.69 -13.64
N SER A 69 -11.25 -1.63 -14.25
CA SER A 69 -10.46 -0.49 -14.73
C SER A 69 -9.90 0.37 -13.59
N LEU A 70 -10.63 0.54 -12.49
CA LEU A 70 -10.17 1.34 -11.36
C LEU A 70 -9.03 0.65 -10.60
N LEU A 71 -9.18 -0.65 -10.37
CA LEU A 71 -8.26 -1.46 -9.56
C LEU A 71 -6.99 -1.84 -10.32
N SER A 72 -7.07 -1.99 -11.64
CA SER A 72 -5.93 -2.42 -12.45
C SER A 72 -4.93 -1.29 -12.74
N GLY A 73 -3.65 -1.66 -12.87
CA GLY A 73 -2.62 -0.84 -13.54
C GLY A 73 -2.49 -1.18 -15.04
N TYR A 74 -2.97 -2.36 -15.44
CA TYR A 74 -2.98 -2.86 -16.81
C TYR A 74 -4.29 -3.59 -17.04
N PHE A 75 -5.08 -3.14 -18.00
CA PHE A 75 -6.43 -3.62 -18.29
C PHE A 75 -6.47 -4.32 -19.65
N ILE A 76 -6.83 -5.61 -19.65
CA ILE A 76 -6.89 -6.43 -20.86
C ILE A 76 -8.35 -6.61 -21.24
N TYR A 77 -8.75 -6.10 -22.40
CA TYR A 77 -10.07 -6.34 -22.96
C TYR A 77 -9.98 -7.38 -24.07
N ASN A 78 -10.68 -8.49 -23.89
CA ASN A 78 -10.63 -9.64 -24.81
C ASN A 78 -11.95 -9.76 -25.58
N SER A 79 -11.90 -9.65 -26.91
CA SER A 79 -13.05 -9.84 -27.79
C SER A 79 -12.73 -10.80 -28.94
N LYS A 80 -13.75 -11.35 -29.60
CA LYS A 80 -13.58 -12.22 -30.77
C LYS A 80 -13.71 -11.43 -32.06
N GLY A 81 -12.86 -11.72 -33.04
CA GLY A 81 -12.93 -11.17 -34.39
C GLY A 81 -12.31 -9.78 -34.51
N VAL A 82 -12.93 -8.94 -35.34
CA VAL A 82 -12.42 -7.63 -35.76
C VAL A 82 -12.92 -6.50 -34.86
N ILE A 83 -12.31 -5.32 -34.97
CA ILE A 83 -12.83 -4.10 -34.35
C ILE A 83 -13.83 -3.47 -35.33
N ASP A 84 -15.11 -3.75 -35.13
CA ASP A 84 -16.21 -3.11 -35.85
C ASP A 84 -16.92 -2.05 -34.99
N GLU A 85 -17.92 -1.39 -35.56
CA GLU A 85 -18.66 -0.34 -34.86
C GLU A 85 -19.44 -0.89 -33.65
N GLY A 86 -19.94 -2.13 -33.74
CA GLY A 86 -20.65 -2.77 -32.64
C GLY A 86 -19.74 -3.05 -31.45
N ALA A 87 -18.50 -3.49 -31.71
CA ALA A 87 -17.49 -3.71 -30.68
C ALA A 87 -17.11 -2.39 -29.97
N ILE A 88 -16.92 -1.31 -30.73
CA ILE A 88 -16.63 0.02 -30.18
C ILE A 88 -17.79 0.54 -29.34
N GLN A 89 -19.03 0.42 -29.84
CA GLN A 89 -20.21 0.87 -29.10
C GLN A 89 -20.43 0.07 -27.82
N THR A 90 -20.27 -1.25 -27.87
CA THR A 90 -20.38 -2.13 -26.69
C THR A 90 -19.37 -1.74 -25.63
N LEU A 91 -18.09 -1.60 -26.04
CA LEU A 91 -17.02 -1.19 -25.13
C LEU A 91 -17.30 0.20 -24.55
N SER A 92 -17.74 1.16 -25.37
CA SER A 92 -18.08 2.52 -24.92
C SER A 92 -19.18 2.53 -23.85
N VAL A 93 -20.24 1.73 -24.02
CA VAL A 93 -21.32 1.62 -23.03
C VAL A 93 -20.77 1.13 -21.68
N VAL A 94 -20.04 0.01 -21.66
CA VAL A 94 -19.51 -0.56 -20.41
C VAL A 94 -18.43 0.32 -19.77
N THR A 95 -17.76 1.17 -20.55
CA THR A 95 -16.77 2.15 -20.03
C THR A 95 -17.38 3.41 -19.44
N SER A 96 -18.68 3.65 -19.63
CA SER A 96 -19.30 4.94 -19.27
C SER A 96 -19.25 5.22 -17.76
N LEU A 97 -19.39 4.19 -16.92
CA LEU A 97 -19.26 4.33 -15.48
C LEU A 97 -17.81 4.65 -15.07
N ALA A 98 -16.82 3.95 -15.66
CA ALA A 98 -15.41 4.21 -15.41
C ALA A 98 -15.03 5.67 -15.74
N GLN A 99 -15.53 6.19 -16.87
CA GLN A 99 -15.34 7.59 -17.26
C GLN A 99 -16.04 8.57 -16.35
N HIS A 100 -17.26 8.26 -15.93
CA HIS A 100 -17.98 9.13 -14.99
C HIS A 100 -17.20 9.26 -13.67
N ILE A 101 -16.64 8.15 -13.19
CA ILE A 101 -15.79 8.12 -11.99
C ILE A 101 -14.51 8.96 -12.20
N GLN A 102 -13.82 8.82 -13.32
CA GLN A 102 -12.63 9.62 -13.63
C GLN A 102 -12.95 11.11 -13.85
N SER A 103 -14.08 11.42 -14.49
CA SER A 103 -14.50 12.81 -14.73
C SER A 103 -14.83 13.52 -13.42
N ALA A 104 -15.42 12.80 -12.46
CA ALA A 104 -15.64 13.31 -11.11
C ALA A 104 -14.32 13.66 -10.39
N GLN A 105 -13.22 12.95 -10.65
CA GLN A 105 -11.90 13.29 -10.10
C GLN A 105 -11.41 14.66 -10.58
N HIS A 106 -11.61 14.97 -11.87
CA HIS A 106 -11.18 16.25 -12.43
C HIS A 106 -11.98 17.44 -11.89
N GLN A 107 -13.24 17.22 -11.51
CA GLN A 107 -14.08 18.25 -10.90
C GLN A 107 -13.74 18.51 -9.41
N GLU A 108 -13.19 17.54 -8.68
CA GLU A 108 -12.75 17.75 -7.29
C GLU A 108 -11.64 18.84 -7.20
N GLY A 109 -10.89 19.09 -8.28
CA GLY A 109 -9.86 20.14 -8.34
C GLY A 109 -10.37 21.57 -8.53
N SER A 110 -11.63 21.80 -8.91
CA SER A 110 -12.13 23.15 -9.22
C SER A 110 -12.52 23.99 -8.00
N ASP A 111 -12.71 23.35 -6.84
CA ASP A 111 -13.11 24.00 -5.58
C ASP A 111 -11.92 24.31 -4.64
N GLY A 112 -10.69 24.30 -5.17
CA GLY A 112 -9.47 24.55 -4.40
C GLY A 112 -8.93 23.35 -3.63
N SER A 113 -9.55 22.17 -3.76
CA SER A 113 -9.04 20.92 -3.22
C SER A 113 -7.95 20.32 -4.14
N PRO A 114 -6.90 19.66 -3.61
CA PRO A 114 -5.87 19.06 -4.45
C PRO A 114 -6.46 17.94 -5.31
N SER A 115 -6.28 18.03 -6.64
CA SER A 115 -6.79 17.01 -7.56
C SER A 115 -6.08 15.68 -7.33
N VAL A 116 -6.83 14.64 -6.96
CA VAL A 116 -6.29 13.29 -6.87
C VAL A 116 -6.26 12.69 -8.28
N VAL A 117 -5.07 12.33 -8.75
CA VAL A 117 -4.85 11.72 -10.05
C VAL A 117 -4.56 10.24 -9.83
N ALA A 118 -5.55 9.40 -10.08
CA ALA A 118 -5.35 7.98 -10.20
C ALA A 118 -4.72 7.67 -11.56
N THR A 119 -3.68 6.83 -11.60
CA THR A 119 -3.11 6.40 -12.87
C THR A 119 -4.15 5.56 -13.62
N ALA A 120 -4.55 6.04 -14.81
CA ALA A 120 -5.35 5.26 -15.75
C ALA A 120 -4.58 3.99 -16.15
N PRO A 121 -5.24 2.83 -16.24
CA PRO A 121 -4.56 1.60 -16.60
C PRO A 121 -4.07 1.66 -18.05
N HIS A 122 -2.95 0.99 -18.33
CA HIS A 122 -2.58 0.66 -19.70
C HIS A 122 -3.62 -0.28 -20.29
N PHE A 123 -4.16 0.03 -21.46
CA PHE A 123 -5.19 -0.76 -22.11
C PHE A 123 -4.60 -1.67 -23.19
N LEU A 124 -4.96 -2.96 -23.16
CA LEU A 124 -4.62 -3.91 -24.20
C LEU A 124 -5.87 -4.55 -24.77
N TRP A 125 -6.17 -4.29 -26.03
CA TRP A 125 -7.23 -4.99 -26.75
C TRP A 125 -6.70 -6.27 -27.37
N VAL A 126 -7.18 -7.42 -26.89
CA VAL A 126 -6.88 -8.74 -27.44
C VAL A 126 -8.00 -9.18 -28.37
N LEU A 127 -7.68 -9.34 -29.65
CA LEU A 127 -8.59 -9.81 -30.69
C LEU A 127 -8.37 -11.31 -30.91
N ARG A 128 -9.29 -12.13 -30.42
CA ARG A 128 -9.30 -13.59 -30.57
C ARG A 128 -9.77 -14.00 -31.95
N ASP A 129 -9.26 -15.13 -32.44
CA ASP A 129 -9.66 -15.73 -33.72
C ASP A 129 -9.56 -14.75 -34.91
N PHE A 130 -8.52 -13.91 -34.90
CA PHE A 130 -8.32 -12.91 -35.95
C PHE A 130 -7.86 -13.57 -37.25
N VAL A 131 -8.61 -13.33 -38.33
CA VAL A 131 -8.40 -13.98 -39.64
C VAL A 131 -8.00 -13.02 -40.76
N LEU A 132 -8.03 -11.72 -40.53
CA LEU A 132 -7.71 -10.73 -41.56
C LEU A 132 -6.20 -10.48 -41.64
N ALA A 133 -5.72 -10.12 -42.83
CA ALA A 133 -4.38 -9.57 -43.00
C ALA A 133 -4.33 -8.16 -42.40
N LEU A 134 -3.33 -7.88 -41.58
CA LEU A 134 -3.09 -6.54 -41.04
C LEU A 134 -2.38 -5.70 -42.11
N GLU A 135 -3.16 -5.17 -43.04
CA GLU A 135 -2.69 -4.32 -44.13
C GLU A 135 -3.52 -3.03 -44.21
N ASP A 136 -2.89 -1.91 -44.58
CA ASP A 136 -3.58 -0.65 -44.84
C ASP A 136 -4.26 -0.64 -46.22
N GLN A 137 -4.97 0.44 -46.53
CA GLN A 137 -5.66 0.64 -47.82
C GLN A 137 -4.73 0.63 -49.06
N ASN A 138 -3.41 0.71 -48.86
CA ASN A 138 -2.40 0.63 -49.91
C ASN A 138 -1.70 -0.75 -49.95
N GLY A 139 -2.17 -1.73 -49.17
CA GLY A 139 -1.56 -3.06 -49.05
C GLY A 139 -0.26 -3.08 -48.25
N ARG A 140 0.04 -2.03 -47.47
CA ARG A 140 1.24 -2.01 -46.63
C ARG A 140 0.94 -2.74 -45.31
N PRO A 141 1.85 -3.61 -44.82
CA PRO A 141 1.66 -4.28 -43.56
C PRO A 141 1.61 -3.25 -42.42
N ILE A 142 0.63 -3.40 -41.53
CA ILE A 142 0.47 -2.61 -40.31
C ILE A 142 0.54 -3.50 -39.07
N SER A 143 0.90 -2.92 -37.94
CA SER A 143 0.79 -3.57 -36.65
C SER A 143 -0.66 -3.62 -36.15
N ALA A 144 -0.96 -4.52 -35.22
CA ALA A 144 -2.28 -4.58 -34.59
C ALA A 144 -2.58 -3.29 -33.78
N GLN A 145 -1.55 -2.64 -33.24
CA GLN A 145 -1.67 -1.34 -32.59
C GLN A 145 -2.10 -0.25 -33.59
N GLU A 146 -1.45 -0.17 -34.76
CA GLU A 146 -1.86 0.77 -35.81
C GLU A 146 -3.29 0.48 -36.29
N TYR A 147 -3.69 -0.79 -36.37
CA TYR A 147 -5.07 -1.17 -36.68
C TYR A 147 -6.07 -0.63 -35.62
N LEU A 148 -5.76 -0.75 -34.33
CA LEU A 148 -6.57 -0.15 -33.26
C LEU A 148 -6.65 1.37 -33.39
N GLU A 149 -5.51 2.05 -33.61
CA GLU A 149 -5.48 3.50 -33.79
C GLU A 149 -6.29 3.95 -35.00
N ILE A 150 -6.25 3.20 -36.10
CA ILE A 150 -7.08 3.47 -37.28
C ILE A 150 -8.58 3.30 -36.94
N ALA A 151 -8.95 2.26 -36.19
CA ALA A 151 -10.34 2.00 -35.81
C ALA A 151 -10.90 3.10 -34.88
N LEU A 152 -10.06 3.63 -33.97
CA LEU A 152 -10.39 4.72 -33.05
C LEU A 152 -10.22 6.12 -33.66
N SER A 153 -9.49 6.25 -34.77
CA SER A 153 -9.29 7.55 -35.43
C SER A 153 -10.59 8.07 -36.05
N ASP A 154 -10.85 9.37 -35.85
CA ASP A 154 -11.96 10.07 -36.47
C ASP A 154 -11.65 10.29 -37.96
N LYS A 155 -12.22 9.44 -38.82
CA LYS A 155 -12.17 9.67 -40.27
C LYS A 155 -13.49 10.27 -40.72
N SER A 156 -13.51 11.60 -40.77
CA SER A 156 -14.54 12.46 -41.38
C SER A 156 -14.91 12.11 -42.85
N SER A 157 -14.28 11.10 -43.46
CA SER A 157 -14.46 10.70 -44.85
C SER A 157 -15.11 9.32 -45.07
N VAL A 158 -15.39 8.51 -44.04
CA VAL A 158 -16.07 7.21 -44.21
C VAL A 158 -17.48 7.26 -43.58
N ALA A 159 -18.48 6.73 -44.28
CA ALA A 159 -19.89 6.82 -43.89
C ALA A 159 -20.21 6.29 -42.46
N ALA A 160 -19.36 5.44 -41.90
CA ALA A 160 -19.45 4.91 -40.54
C ALA A 160 -19.23 5.97 -39.43
N TYR A 161 -18.52 7.07 -39.72
CA TYR A 161 -18.19 8.13 -38.74
C TYR A 161 -19.21 9.28 -38.70
N ARG A 162 -20.38 9.11 -39.33
CA ARG A 162 -21.33 10.21 -39.53
C ARG A 162 -22.21 10.54 -38.33
N SER A 163 -22.42 9.61 -37.39
CA SER A 163 -23.22 9.92 -36.19
C SER A 163 -22.37 10.56 -35.09
N GLN A 164 -22.97 11.48 -34.33
CA GLN A 164 -22.33 12.06 -33.15
C GLN A 164 -22.00 10.99 -32.12
N GLU A 165 -22.92 10.03 -31.92
CA GLU A 165 -22.76 8.90 -31.00
C GLU A 165 -21.50 8.06 -31.27
N SER A 166 -21.20 7.80 -32.54
CA SER A 166 -20.01 7.04 -32.97
C SER A 166 -18.70 7.75 -32.64
N ARG A 167 -18.68 9.09 -32.79
CA ARG A 167 -17.55 9.94 -32.43
C ARG A 167 -17.38 10.02 -30.91
N ASP A 168 -18.49 10.23 -30.20
CA ASP A 168 -18.49 10.27 -28.73
C ASP A 168 -17.96 8.97 -28.13
N CYS A 169 -18.31 7.81 -28.69
CA CYS A 169 -17.80 6.52 -28.23
C CYS A 169 -16.27 6.40 -28.33
N ARG A 170 -15.68 6.86 -29.44
CA ARG A 170 -14.22 6.83 -29.64
C ARG A 170 -13.50 7.82 -28.74
N GLU A 171 -14.03 9.04 -28.63
CA GLU A 171 -13.49 10.07 -27.76
C GLU A 171 -13.44 9.60 -26.30
N LYS A 172 -14.55 9.03 -25.83
CA LYS A 172 -14.67 8.38 -24.52
C LYS A 172 -13.55 7.36 -24.26
N LEU A 173 -13.36 6.41 -25.18
CA LEU A 173 -12.33 5.38 -25.05
C LEU A 173 -10.91 5.96 -25.06
N CYS A 174 -10.64 6.91 -25.95
CA CYS A 174 -9.34 7.58 -26.04
C CYS A 174 -9.02 8.42 -24.80
N ASN A 175 -10.03 9.04 -24.18
CA ASN A 175 -9.88 9.82 -22.95
C ASN A 175 -9.65 8.91 -21.74
N LEU A 176 -10.37 7.78 -21.66
CA LEU A 176 -10.22 6.80 -20.59
C LEU A 176 -8.87 6.06 -20.64
N PHE A 177 -8.43 5.70 -21.85
CA PHE A 177 -7.23 4.90 -22.09
C PHE A 177 -6.23 5.67 -22.96
N THR A 178 -5.46 6.53 -22.30
CA THR A 178 -4.40 7.32 -22.94
C THR A 178 -3.25 6.46 -23.47
N HIS A 179 -2.94 5.38 -22.74
CA HIS A 179 -2.01 4.34 -23.17
C HIS A 179 -2.79 3.11 -23.62
N ARG A 180 -2.73 2.80 -24.91
CA ARG A 180 -3.46 1.69 -25.52
C ARG A 180 -2.61 0.94 -26.53
N ASP A 181 -2.78 -0.37 -26.56
CA ASP A 181 -2.11 -1.31 -27.46
C ASP A 181 -3.11 -2.40 -27.90
N CYS A 182 -2.75 -3.18 -28.91
CA CYS A 182 -3.57 -4.24 -29.47
C CYS A 182 -2.74 -5.46 -29.86
N ILE A 183 -3.33 -6.64 -29.69
CA ILE A 183 -2.78 -7.91 -30.16
C ILE A 183 -3.88 -8.70 -30.86
N ALA A 184 -3.58 -9.14 -32.08
CA ALA A 184 -4.41 -10.07 -32.83
C ALA A 184 -3.89 -11.50 -32.63
N LEU A 185 -4.73 -12.37 -32.08
CA LEU A 185 -4.46 -13.79 -31.89
C LEU A 185 -5.15 -14.61 -32.98
N VAL A 186 -4.40 -15.46 -33.68
CA VAL A 186 -5.01 -16.47 -34.56
C VAL A 186 -5.72 -17.53 -33.73
N THR A 187 -6.65 -18.27 -34.33
CA THR A 187 -7.31 -19.40 -33.62
C THR A 187 -6.27 -20.40 -33.12
N PRO A 188 -6.34 -20.88 -31.86
CA PRO A 188 -5.30 -21.74 -31.28
C PRO A 188 -5.19 -23.13 -31.92
N VAL A 189 -6.33 -23.70 -32.32
CA VAL A 189 -6.47 -24.98 -33.03
C VAL A 189 -7.55 -24.83 -34.11
N ILE A 190 -7.54 -25.68 -35.14
CA ILE A 190 -8.54 -25.67 -36.23
C ILE A 190 -9.71 -26.60 -35.90
N ASP A 191 -9.42 -27.68 -35.16
CA ASP A 191 -10.37 -28.70 -34.78
C ASP A 191 -11.29 -28.19 -33.66
N GLU A 192 -12.60 -28.28 -33.86
CA GLU A 192 -13.62 -27.70 -32.98
C GLU A 192 -13.73 -28.47 -31.65
N GLU A 193 -13.61 -29.80 -31.66
CA GLU A 193 -13.64 -30.62 -30.44
C GLU A 193 -12.44 -30.27 -29.55
N LYS A 194 -11.26 -30.11 -30.16
CA LYS A 194 -10.07 -29.64 -29.44
C LYS A 194 -10.20 -28.19 -28.95
N LEU A 195 -10.97 -27.35 -29.66
CA LEU A 195 -11.21 -25.98 -29.22
C LEU A 195 -12.14 -25.94 -27.99
N GLN A 196 -13.13 -26.84 -27.92
CA GLN A 196 -14.01 -26.98 -26.76
C GLN A 196 -13.29 -27.55 -25.53
N ALA A 197 -12.27 -28.39 -25.75
CA ALA A 197 -11.42 -28.99 -24.71
C ALA A 197 -10.00 -28.38 -24.66
N LEU A 198 -9.88 -27.08 -24.96
CA LEU A 198 -8.58 -26.43 -25.18
C LEU A 198 -7.66 -26.48 -23.95
N ASP A 199 -8.24 -26.49 -22.75
CA ASP A 199 -7.56 -26.66 -21.47
C ASP A 199 -6.81 -28.01 -21.36
N THR A 200 -7.29 -29.03 -22.05
CA THR A 200 -6.65 -30.36 -22.12
C THR A 200 -5.62 -30.49 -23.24
N VAL A 201 -5.60 -29.55 -24.20
CA VAL A 201 -4.69 -29.61 -25.35
C VAL A 201 -3.28 -29.17 -24.92
N PRO A 202 -2.24 -30.01 -25.08
CA PRO A 202 -0.88 -29.62 -24.71
C PRO A 202 -0.41 -28.38 -25.48
N TYR A 203 0.25 -27.45 -24.78
CA TYR A 203 0.65 -26.16 -25.35
C TYR A 203 1.42 -26.28 -26.67
N HIS A 204 2.31 -27.27 -26.81
CA HIS A 204 3.09 -27.48 -28.03
C HIS A 204 2.28 -27.96 -29.25
N HIS A 205 1.06 -28.46 -29.05
CA HIS A 205 0.12 -28.82 -30.11
C HIS A 205 -0.69 -27.61 -30.63
N LEU A 206 -0.63 -26.47 -29.95
CA LEU A 206 -1.24 -25.24 -30.43
C LEU A 206 -0.50 -24.71 -31.66
N ARG A 207 -1.22 -24.00 -32.53
CA ARG A 207 -0.66 -23.41 -33.76
C ARG A 207 0.55 -22.52 -33.42
N GLY A 208 1.62 -22.63 -34.22
CA GLY A 208 2.86 -21.86 -34.02
C GLY A 208 2.61 -20.36 -33.87
N GLY A 209 1.87 -19.77 -34.82
CA GLY A 209 1.52 -18.35 -34.76
C GLY A 209 0.75 -17.95 -33.49
N PHE A 210 -0.14 -18.80 -32.96
CA PHE A 210 -0.81 -18.53 -31.69
C PHE A 210 0.17 -18.51 -30.52
N ARG A 211 1.07 -19.49 -30.45
CA ARG A 211 2.11 -19.54 -29.40
C ARG A 211 3.01 -18.30 -29.43
N ASP A 212 3.48 -17.92 -30.62
CA ASP A 212 4.34 -16.74 -30.80
C ASP A 212 3.64 -15.45 -30.34
N GLN A 213 2.35 -15.32 -30.66
CA GLN A 213 1.52 -14.18 -30.28
C GLN A 213 1.21 -14.15 -28.77
N ILE A 214 0.96 -15.30 -28.14
CA ILE A 214 0.79 -15.39 -26.68
C ILE A 214 2.09 -15.03 -25.96
N GLU A 215 3.24 -15.48 -26.43
CA GLU A 215 4.52 -15.12 -25.84
C GLU A 215 4.84 -13.63 -26.04
N LEU A 216 4.47 -13.05 -27.18
CA LEU A 216 4.52 -11.61 -27.39
C LEU A 216 3.61 -10.86 -26.40
N MET A 217 2.38 -11.34 -26.19
CA MET A 217 1.43 -10.77 -25.24
C MET A 217 1.98 -10.80 -23.82
N LYS A 218 2.47 -11.94 -23.33
CA LYS A 218 3.08 -12.06 -22.01
C LYS A 218 4.22 -11.06 -21.84
N ARG A 219 5.13 -10.97 -22.81
CA ARG A 219 6.25 -10.01 -22.77
C ARG A 219 5.77 -8.57 -22.69
N LYS A 220 4.76 -8.18 -23.49
CA LYS A 220 4.18 -6.83 -23.45
C LYS A 220 3.56 -6.54 -22.08
N VAL A 221 2.68 -7.43 -21.60
CA VAL A 221 1.98 -7.27 -20.32
C VAL A 221 2.98 -7.11 -19.18
N PHE A 222 3.94 -8.02 -19.00
CA PHE A 222 4.87 -7.95 -17.87
C PHE A 222 5.91 -6.82 -17.98
N ARG A 223 6.25 -6.37 -19.21
CA ARG A 223 7.12 -5.21 -19.42
C ARG A 223 6.42 -3.90 -19.08
N ASP A 224 5.16 -3.78 -19.47
CA ASP A 224 4.41 -2.51 -19.42
C ASP A 224 3.50 -2.42 -18.18
N CYS A 225 3.34 -3.51 -17.41
CA CYS A 225 2.58 -3.53 -16.16
C CYS A 225 3.35 -2.81 -15.04
N ALA A 226 3.18 -1.49 -14.97
CA ALA A 226 3.68 -0.67 -13.88
C ALA A 226 2.91 -0.92 -12.57
N PRO A 227 3.54 -0.72 -11.40
CA PRO A 227 2.85 -0.72 -10.12
C PRO A 227 1.68 0.28 -10.13
N LYS A 228 0.53 -0.11 -9.59
CA LYS A 228 -0.61 0.81 -9.44
C LYS A 228 -0.24 1.91 -8.44
N THR A 229 -0.50 3.16 -8.81
CA THR A 229 -0.28 4.32 -7.93
C THR A 229 -1.50 5.23 -7.88
N ILE A 230 -1.67 5.91 -6.75
CA ILE A 230 -2.60 7.03 -6.57
C ILE A 230 -1.75 8.21 -6.08
N ASN A 231 -1.76 9.34 -6.79
CA ASN A 231 -0.87 10.48 -6.52
C ASN A 231 0.63 10.10 -6.40
N GLY A 232 1.06 9.10 -7.19
CA GLY A 232 2.44 8.59 -7.16
C GLY A 232 2.78 7.74 -5.93
N VAL A 233 1.83 7.47 -5.04
CA VAL A 233 1.98 6.54 -3.91
C VAL A 233 1.65 5.12 -4.39
N PRO A 234 2.56 4.15 -4.28
CA PRO A 234 2.29 2.76 -4.65
C PRO A 234 1.16 2.16 -3.81
N VAL A 235 0.23 1.46 -4.47
CA VAL A 235 -0.84 0.72 -3.81
C VAL A 235 -0.29 -0.61 -3.30
N THR A 236 -0.25 -0.79 -1.98
CA THR A 236 0.13 -2.06 -1.34
C THR A 236 -1.04 -3.05 -1.32
N GLY A 237 -0.80 -4.32 -0.95
CA GLY A 237 -1.88 -5.30 -0.83
C GLY A 237 -2.97 -4.91 0.18
N VAL A 238 -2.58 -4.33 1.33
CA VAL A 238 -3.54 -3.83 2.32
C VAL A 238 -4.36 -2.67 1.75
N THR A 239 -3.67 -1.71 1.14
CA THR A 239 -4.31 -0.56 0.47
C THR A 239 -5.27 -1.00 -0.63
N PHE A 240 -4.87 -1.98 -1.44
CA PHE A 240 -5.70 -2.55 -2.51
C PHE A 240 -7.00 -3.14 -1.96
N ALA A 241 -6.91 -3.96 -0.90
CA ALA A 241 -8.09 -4.55 -0.27
C ALA A 241 -9.05 -3.49 0.29
N ARG A 242 -8.51 -2.42 0.90
CA ARG A 242 -9.33 -1.31 1.43
C ARG A 242 -9.99 -0.50 0.33
N LEU A 243 -9.27 -0.22 -0.76
CA LEU A 243 -9.84 0.46 -1.93
C LEU A 243 -10.96 -0.36 -2.56
N LEU A 244 -10.75 -1.67 -2.72
CA LEU A 244 -11.77 -2.59 -3.21
C LEU A 244 -13.03 -2.54 -2.33
N ASP A 245 -12.88 -2.65 -1.01
CA ASP A 245 -14.00 -2.59 -0.06
C ASP A 245 -14.78 -1.27 -0.17
N GLN A 246 -14.08 -0.13 -0.18
CA GLN A 246 -14.72 1.18 -0.30
C GLN A 246 -15.41 1.38 -1.66
N TYR A 247 -14.80 0.96 -2.77
CA TYR A 247 -15.42 1.06 -4.10
C TYR A 247 -16.68 0.21 -4.20
N VAL A 248 -16.63 -1.04 -3.72
CA VAL A 248 -17.79 -1.94 -3.70
C VAL A 248 -18.88 -1.35 -2.81
N HIS A 249 -18.53 -0.81 -1.65
CA HIS A 249 -19.49 -0.16 -0.75
C HIS A 249 -20.20 1.03 -1.41
N SER A 250 -19.47 1.95 -2.04
CA SER A 250 -20.07 3.11 -2.74
C SER A 250 -21.00 2.68 -3.87
N ILE A 251 -20.55 1.72 -4.71
CA ILE A 251 -21.35 1.22 -5.83
C ILE A 251 -22.64 0.55 -5.33
N ASN A 252 -22.56 -0.29 -4.31
CA ASN A 252 -23.74 -0.95 -3.72
C ASN A 252 -24.71 0.04 -3.09
N SER A 253 -24.21 1.18 -2.58
CA SER A 253 -25.01 2.29 -2.07
C SER A 253 -25.58 3.19 -3.18
N LYS A 254 -25.36 2.85 -4.46
CA LYS A 254 -25.75 3.63 -5.65
C LYS A 254 -25.09 5.01 -5.72
N GLU A 255 -23.95 5.17 -5.06
CA GLU A 255 -23.11 6.36 -5.15
C GLU A 255 -21.99 6.13 -6.17
N VAL A 256 -21.61 7.19 -6.87
CA VAL A 256 -20.44 7.15 -7.76
C VAL A 256 -19.19 7.25 -6.88
N PRO A 257 -18.33 6.22 -6.82
CA PRO A 257 -17.12 6.28 -6.01
C PRO A 257 -16.20 7.36 -6.57
N LYS A 258 -15.90 8.38 -5.76
CA LYS A 258 -14.90 9.39 -6.12
C LYS A 258 -13.56 8.96 -5.57
N VAL A 259 -12.62 8.62 -6.46
CA VAL A 259 -11.32 8.08 -6.06
C VAL A 259 -10.55 9.03 -5.14
N GLY A 260 -10.67 10.35 -5.35
CA GLY A 260 -10.01 11.32 -4.48
C GLY A 260 -10.56 11.29 -3.05
N SER A 261 -11.89 11.36 -2.92
CA SER A 261 -12.56 11.25 -1.62
C SER A 261 -12.26 9.92 -0.90
N VAL A 262 -12.30 8.79 -1.63
CA VAL A 262 -11.96 7.45 -1.11
C VAL A 262 -10.50 7.41 -0.62
N TRP A 263 -9.57 7.94 -1.42
CA TRP A 263 -8.15 7.97 -1.08
C TRP A 263 -7.89 8.83 0.16
N GLN A 264 -8.43 10.03 0.22
CA GLN A 264 -8.28 10.94 1.37
C GLN A 264 -8.85 10.32 2.66
N ALA A 265 -10.04 9.73 2.59
CA ALA A 265 -10.66 9.07 3.74
C ALA A 265 -9.81 7.88 4.22
N LEU A 266 -9.28 7.08 3.29
CA LEU A 266 -8.41 5.96 3.60
C LEU A 266 -7.11 6.41 4.28
N GLN A 267 -6.48 7.48 3.78
CA GLN A 267 -5.28 8.04 4.40
C GLN A 267 -5.55 8.55 5.80
N ALA A 268 -6.67 9.25 6.01
CA ALA A 268 -7.04 9.77 7.31
C ALA A 268 -7.24 8.64 8.34
N GLN A 269 -8.02 7.63 7.96
CA GLN A 269 -8.30 6.45 8.78
C GLN A 269 -7.01 5.69 9.14
N GLU A 270 -6.11 5.50 8.17
CA GLU A 270 -4.84 4.81 8.42
C GLU A 270 -3.87 5.65 9.24
N GLY A 271 -3.78 6.95 8.98
CA GLY A 271 -2.96 7.86 9.76
C GLY A 271 -3.36 7.86 11.24
N GLU A 272 -4.65 7.98 11.52
CA GLU A 272 -5.19 7.91 12.88
C GLU A 272 -4.90 6.56 13.55
N ARG A 273 -5.15 5.45 12.83
CA ARG A 273 -4.88 4.10 13.34
C ARG A 273 -3.41 3.91 13.69
N VAL A 274 -2.50 4.23 12.78
CA VAL A 274 -1.05 4.03 12.97
C VAL A 274 -0.52 4.92 14.08
N VAL A 275 -0.95 6.17 14.18
CA VAL A 275 -0.59 7.03 15.32
C VAL A 275 -1.11 6.45 16.62
N GLY A 276 -2.37 5.98 16.67
CA GLY A 276 -2.94 5.36 17.86
C GLY A 276 -2.15 4.14 18.32
N GLU A 277 -1.85 3.21 17.41
CA GLU A 277 -1.07 2.00 17.71
C GLU A 277 0.36 2.33 18.17
N CYS A 278 1.06 3.20 17.45
CA CYS A 278 2.42 3.63 17.81
C CYS A 278 2.45 4.35 19.16
N SER A 279 1.41 5.15 19.47
CA SER A 279 1.30 5.86 20.73
C SER A 279 1.10 4.91 21.91
N GLU A 280 0.21 3.93 21.77
CA GLU A 280 -0.02 2.93 22.80
C GLU A 280 1.20 2.02 22.99
N GLU A 281 1.89 1.67 21.91
CA GLU A 281 3.15 0.92 21.98
C GLU A 281 4.22 1.71 22.74
N TYR A 282 4.43 3.00 22.41
CA TYR A 282 5.39 3.83 23.11
C TYR A 282 5.07 3.94 24.62
N ARG A 283 3.80 4.21 24.96
CA ARG A 283 3.33 4.24 26.36
C ARG A 283 3.60 2.93 27.08
N ALA A 284 3.31 1.80 26.43
CA ALA A 284 3.49 0.48 27.04
C ALA A 284 4.98 0.15 27.26
N VAL A 285 5.83 0.44 26.27
CA VAL A 285 7.27 0.19 26.34
C VAL A 285 7.92 1.07 27.40
N VAL A 286 7.59 2.36 27.47
CA VAL A 286 8.08 3.27 28.53
C VAL A 286 7.67 2.77 29.92
N ARG A 287 6.39 2.46 30.13
CA ARG A 287 5.88 1.96 31.41
C ARG A 287 6.54 0.64 31.85
N ASN A 288 6.81 -0.26 30.91
CA ASN A 288 7.28 -1.60 31.25
C ASN A 288 8.82 -1.71 31.30
N ARG A 289 9.56 -0.88 30.55
CA ARG A 289 11.02 -0.95 30.44
C ARG A 289 11.75 0.21 31.12
N VAL A 290 11.16 1.39 31.17
CA VAL A 290 11.83 2.61 31.66
C VAL A 290 11.42 2.90 33.11
N GLU A 291 10.11 3.04 33.37
CA GLU A 291 9.61 3.39 34.72
C GLU A 291 10.10 2.46 35.84
N PRO A 292 10.22 1.13 35.67
CA PRO A 292 10.69 0.24 36.74
C PRO A 292 12.16 0.40 37.10
N LEU A 293 12.96 1.08 36.25
CA LEU A 293 14.40 1.27 36.46
C LEU A 293 14.71 2.57 37.21
N LEU A 294 13.74 3.49 37.36
CA LEU A 294 13.97 4.80 37.94
C LEU A 294 14.30 4.74 39.45
N PRO A 295 15.18 5.63 39.97
CA PRO A 295 15.88 6.66 39.23
C PRO A 295 17.17 6.16 38.56
N VAL A 296 17.47 6.70 37.38
CA VAL A 296 18.68 6.46 36.57
C VAL A 296 19.33 7.77 36.13
N SER A 297 20.61 7.76 35.74
CA SER A 297 21.29 8.96 35.24
C SER A 297 20.57 9.56 34.03
N GLU A 298 20.66 10.89 33.88
CA GLU A 298 20.00 11.62 32.80
C GLU A 298 20.47 11.16 31.42
N VAL A 299 21.78 10.87 31.31
CA VAL A 299 22.39 10.34 30.08
C VAL A 299 21.78 8.98 29.69
N ASN A 300 21.62 8.07 30.66
CA ASN A 300 21.05 6.75 30.39
C ASN A 300 19.56 6.83 30.05
N LEU A 301 18.80 7.67 30.76
CA LEU A 301 17.38 7.88 30.47
C LEU A 301 17.18 8.43 29.04
N ALA A 302 17.92 9.48 28.68
CA ALA A 302 17.83 10.08 27.35
C ALA A 302 18.24 9.10 26.25
N ALA A 303 19.25 8.25 26.49
CA ALA A 303 19.68 7.23 25.54
C ALA A 303 18.61 6.16 25.32
N GLU A 304 17.98 5.66 26.39
CA GLU A 304 16.92 4.64 26.28
C GLU A 304 15.68 5.21 25.59
N LEU A 305 15.17 6.37 26.01
CA LEU A 305 14.01 7.01 25.36
C LEU A 305 14.26 7.25 23.86
N LYS A 306 15.46 7.73 23.51
CA LYS A 306 15.85 7.91 22.11
C LYS A 306 15.83 6.60 21.31
N ALA A 307 16.32 5.50 21.88
CA ALA A 307 16.28 4.19 21.23
C ALA A 307 14.84 3.71 21.01
N LEU A 308 13.98 3.83 22.03
CA LEU A 308 12.57 3.47 21.93
C LEU A 308 11.83 4.27 20.86
N ARG A 309 12.08 5.59 20.78
CA ARG A 309 11.49 6.44 19.73
C ARG A 309 11.90 6.00 18.33
N GLN A 310 13.13 5.52 18.15
CA GLN A 310 13.58 5.02 16.84
C GLN A 310 12.84 3.74 16.44
N GLU A 311 12.59 2.84 17.38
CA GLU A 311 11.79 1.62 17.16
C GLU A 311 10.37 1.98 16.72
N VAL A 312 9.70 2.86 17.47
CA VAL A 312 8.33 3.31 17.18
C VAL A 312 8.25 4.08 15.85
N TYR A 313 9.20 4.96 15.55
CA TYR A 313 9.22 5.64 14.25
C TYR A 313 9.49 4.69 13.07
N ALA A 314 10.26 3.61 13.27
CA ALA A 314 10.49 2.62 12.22
C ALA A 314 9.19 1.86 11.88
N GLN A 315 8.41 1.49 12.89
CA GLN A 315 7.07 0.93 12.73
C GLN A 315 6.12 1.92 12.05
N PHE A 316 6.02 3.16 12.56
CA PHE A 316 5.20 4.22 11.98
C PHE A 316 5.49 4.38 10.49
N LYS A 317 6.77 4.45 10.11
CA LYS A 317 7.19 4.60 8.70
C LYS A 317 6.78 3.40 7.84
N ARG A 318 6.83 2.19 8.38
CA ARG A 318 6.49 0.96 7.65
C ARG A 318 4.98 0.86 7.39
N GLU A 319 4.17 1.35 8.32
CA GLU A 319 2.72 1.13 8.33
C GLU A 319 1.92 2.35 7.84
N SER A 320 2.54 3.53 7.81
CA SER A 320 1.91 4.76 7.31
C SER A 320 1.57 4.66 5.82
N LEU A 321 0.38 5.16 5.48
CA LEU A 321 -0.12 5.26 4.12
C LEU A 321 -0.27 6.73 3.71
N GLY A 322 0.09 7.05 2.46
CA GLY A 322 -0.25 8.32 1.85
C GLY A 322 0.92 9.14 1.32
N GLU A 323 0.63 10.36 0.85
CA GLU A 323 1.68 11.30 0.42
C GLU A 323 2.49 11.81 1.61
N ARG A 324 3.73 12.25 1.32
CA ARG A 324 4.71 12.64 2.35
C ARG A 324 4.21 13.74 3.29
N ASN A 325 3.44 14.71 2.78
CA ASN A 325 2.88 15.79 3.57
C ASN A 325 1.83 15.28 4.57
N ILE A 326 0.95 14.35 4.16
CA ILE A 326 -0.05 13.75 5.05
C ILE A 326 0.64 12.91 6.13
N ILE A 327 1.58 12.06 5.74
CA ILE A 327 2.37 11.26 6.70
C ILE A 327 3.11 12.17 7.69
N SER A 328 3.63 13.32 7.23
CA SER A 328 4.32 14.28 8.11
C SER A 328 3.41 14.88 9.18
N GLN A 329 2.12 15.09 8.89
CA GLN A 329 1.17 15.63 9.87
C GLN A 329 0.94 14.64 11.00
N TYR A 330 0.68 13.37 10.67
CA TYR A 330 0.53 12.29 11.65
C TYR A 330 1.82 12.01 12.42
N ARG A 331 2.97 12.13 11.75
CA ARG A 331 4.29 12.02 12.41
C ARG A 331 4.48 13.09 13.47
N GLU A 332 4.02 14.32 13.23
CA GLU A 332 4.11 15.40 14.20
C GLU A 332 3.21 15.12 15.41
N GLN A 333 1.98 14.63 15.21
CA GLN A 333 1.11 14.22 16.32
C GLN A 333 1.75 13.13 17.19
N LEU A 334 2.35 12.12 16.58
CA LEU A 334 3.09 11.07 17.30
C LEU A 334 4.31 11.65 18.04
N LYS A 335 5.03 12.60 17.41
CA LYS A 335 6.17 13.28 18.03
C LYS A 335 5.73 14.05 19.28
N ASP A 336 4.69 14.87 19.18
CA ASP A 336 4.19 15.68 20.31
C ASP A 336 3.77 14.80 21.49
N LEU A 337 3.15 13.65 21.22
CA LEU A 337 2.79 12.67 22.25
C LEU A 337 4.03 12.06 22.93
N MET A 338 5.05 11.70 22.16
CA MET A 338 6.28 11.16 22.72
C MET A 338 7.06 12.22 23.50
N ASP A 339 7.09 13.47 23.02
CA ASP A 339 7.72 14.60 23.72
C ASP A 339 7.04 14.85 25.08
N ASP A 340 5.71 14.84 25.14
CA ASP A 340 4.96 14.96 26.40
C ASP A 340 5.24 13.81 27.37
N LEU A 341 5.31 12.57 26.87
CA LEU A 341 5.61 11.42 27.72
C LEU A 341 7.07 11.43 28.23
N ASP A 342 8.02 11.77 27.38
CA ASP A 342 9.44 11.87 27.72
C ASP A 342 9.66 12.90 28.83
N ASN A 343 9.01 14.06 28.73
CA ASN A 343 9.07 15.10 29.75
C ASN A 343 8.54 14.58 31.10
N LYS A 344 7.38 13.91 31.11
CA LYS A 344 6.78 13.35 32.33
C LYS A 344 7.68 12.31 33.00
N VAL A 345 8.28 11.43 32.21
CA VAL A 345 9.20 10.40 32.72
C VAL A 345 10.48 11.05 33.26
N THR A 346 10.99 12.08 32.60
CA THR A 346 12.17 12.83 33.03
C THR A 346 11.92 13.54 34.36
N GLU A 347 10.80 14.25 34.49
CA GLU A 347 10.40 14.89 35.75
C GLU A 347 10.22 13.86 36.89
N HIS A 348 9.64 12.69 36.58
CA HIS A 348 9.49 11.62 37.56
C HIS A 348 10.85 11.05 38.00
N ASN A 349 11.76 10.85 37.05
CA ASN A 349 13.13 10.40 37.32
C ASN A 349 13.89 11.38 38.23
N GLU A 350 13.81 12.68 37.93
CA GLU A 350 14.44 13.72 38.76
C GLU A 350 13.89 13.75 40.19
N LEU A 351 12.57 13.64 40.33
CA LEU A 351 11.92 13.60 41.64
C LEU A 351 12.39 12.39 42.46
N MET A 352 12.33 11.19 41.86
CA MET A 352 12.80 9.96 42.51
C MET A 352 14.29 10.01 42.85
N GLY A 353 15.11 10.58 41.96
CA GLY A 353 16.55 10.79 42.17
C GLY A 353 16.80 11.69 43.38
N ARG A 354 16.13 12.85 43.45
CA ARG A 354 16.24 13.79 44.57
C ARG A 354 15.81 13.15 45.89
N GLU A 355 14.67 12.45 45.91
CA GLU A 355 14.19 11.76 47.13
C GLU A 355 15.15 10.67 47.60
N SER A 356 15.70 9.89 46.66
CA SER A 356 16.71 8.86 46.94
C SER A 356 17.98 9.47 47.54
N CYS A 357 18.50 10.55 46.95
CA CYS A 357 19.70 11.24 47.41
C CYS A 357 19.51 11.84 48.81
N VAL A 358 18.38 12.50 49.07
CA VAL A 358 18.05 13.05 50.40
C VAL A 358 17.98 11.94 51.45
N ARG A 359 17.36 10.80 51.11
CA ARG A 359 17.28 9.64 52.02
C ARG A 359 18.65 9.05 52.31
N LEU A 360 19.50 8.94 51.27
CA LEU A 360 20.88 8.47 51.40
C LEU A 360 21.70 9.40 52.30
N LEU A 361 21.68 10.71 52.05
CA LEU A 361 22.39 11.71 52.85
C LEU A 361 21.95 11.67 54.31
N LYS A 362 20.65 11.60 54.59
CA LYS A 362 20.15 11.47 55.98
C LYS A 362 20.71 10.23 56.67
N ARG A 363 20.71 9.09 55.99
CA ARG A 363 21.24 7.83 56.53
C ARG A 363 22.75 7.91 56.77
N LEU A 364 23.53 8.46 55.84
CA LEU A 364 24.98 8.58 55.99
C LEU A 364 25.39 9.64 57.02
N TRP A 365 24.61 10.72 57.15
CA TRP A 365 24.85 11.80 58.11
C TRP A 365 24.47 11.43 59.55
N GLN A 366 23.49 10.55 59.75
CA GLN A 366 22.96 10.22 61.08
C GLN A 366 24.06 9.79 62.09
N PRO A 367 25.00 8.89 61.78
CA PRO A 367 26.07 8.53 62.72
C PRO A 367 26.98 9.71 63.07
N ILE A 368 27.26 10.60 62.10
CA ILE A 368 28.07 11.80 62.31
C ILE A 368 27.34 12.78 63.23
N ALA A 369 26.03 12.98 63.01
CA ALA A 369 25.19 13.83 63.85
C ALA A 369 25.13 13.32 65.30
N GLU A 370 24.94 12.01 65.49
CA GLU A 370 24.91 11.38 66.81
C GLU A 370 26.26 11.58 67.54
N ARG A 371 27.40 11.45 66.85
CA ARG A 371 28.73 11.73 67.43
C ARG A 371 28.96 13.21 67.75
N LEU A 372 28.38 14.14 66.98
CA LEU A 372 28.46 15.58 67.25
C LEU A 372 27.63 15.98 68.46
N ASP A 373 26.46 15.37 68.63
CA ASP A 373 25.53 15.67 69.73
C ASP A 373 25.97 15.05 71.07
N ALA A 374 26.84 14.03 71.07
CA ALA A 374 27.39 13.34 72.24
C ALA A 374 28.49 14.15 73.00
N TYR A 375 28.22 15.42 73.29
CA TYR A 375 29.16 16.29 74.01
C TYR A 375 29.44 15.74 75.42
N ASP A 376 30.71 15.56 75.78
CA ASP A 376 31.21 15.02 77.06
C ASP A 376 31.07 13.50 77.28
N ASP A 377 30.69 12.71 76.26
CA ASP A 377 30.64 11.23 76.33
C ASP A 377 31.85 10.57 75.66
N THR A 378 32.27 9.39 76.14
CA THR A 378 33.43 8.65 75.56
C THR A 378 33.24 8.20 74.11
N GLU A 379 32.04 8.34 73.56
CA GLU A 379 31.66 7.94 72.20
C GLU A 379 31.65 9.13 71.19
N GLY A 380 31.85 10.37 71.66
CA GLY A 380 31.90 11.57 70.82
C GLY A 380 33.22 11.78 70.07
N TYR A 381 33.38 12.95 69.43
CA TYR A 381 34.67 13.36 68.86
C TYR A 381 35.65 13.75 69.96
N SER A 382 36.89 13.26 69.87
CA SER A 382 37.91 13.52 70.90
C SER A 382 38.36 14.99 70.94
N LEU A 383 38.79 15.47 72.11
CA LEU A 383 39.27 16.85 72.27
C LEU A 383 40.61 17.10 71.54
N GLU A 384 41.46 16.07 71.44
CA GLU A 384 42.80 16.17 70.84
C GLU A 384 42.76 15.97 69.31
N ASP A 385 41.97 14.99 68.82
CA ASP A 385 41.96 14.58 67.40
C ASP A 385 40.60 14.79 66.71
N GLY A 386 39.61 15.41 67.37
CA GLY A 386 38.22 15.49 66.88
C GLY A 386 38.06 16.12 65.49
N ILE A 387 38.91 17.08 65.10
CA ILE A 387 38.91 17.64 63.74
C ILE A 387 39.32 16.58 62.72
N SER A 388 40.36 15.80 63.01
CA SER A 388 40.86 14.74 62.13
C SER A 388 39.87 13.59 62.01
N GLU A 389 39.26 13.18 63.12
CA GLU A 389 38.19 12.18 63.13
C GLU A 389 36.97 12.62 62.31
N PHE A 390 36.49 13.85 62.53
CA PHE A 390 35.36 14.41 61.77
C PHE A 390 35.67 14.51 60.28
N THR A 391 36.89 14.91 59.93
CA THR A 391 37.34 14.99 58.53
C THR A 391 37.36 13.61 57.86
N ARG A 392 37.76 12.56 58.60
CA ARG A 392 37.73 11.19 58.10
C ARG A 392 36.30 10.71 57.87
N ASP A 393 35.43 10.88 58.85
CA ASP A 393 34.03 10.44 58.76
C ASP A 393 33.29 11.18 57.61
N LEU A 394 33.58 12.47 57.40
CA LEU A 394 33.11 13.21 56.23
C LEU A 394 33.64 12.66 54.90
N SER A 395 34.89 12.20 54.87
CA SER A 395 35.48 11.60 53.67
C SER A 395 34.85 10.25 53.34
N GLU A 396 34.63 9.41 54.36
CA GLU A 396 33.93 8.13 54.23
C GLU A 396 32.46 8.32 53.80
N LEU A 397 31.78 9.34 54.32
CA LEU A 397 30.44 9.73 53.87
C LEU A 397 30.45 10.08 52.39
N ARG A 398 31.42 10.90 51.94
CA ARG A 398 31.52 11.31 50.53
C ARG A 398 31.76 10.12 49.62
N GLU A 399 32.68 9.22 49.97
CA GLU A 399 32.95 8.01 49.19
C GLU A 399 31.72 7.09 49.13
N SER A 400 31.03 6.91 50.26
CA SER A 400 29.81 6.09 50.33
C SER A 400 28.68 6.71 49.51
N TYR A 401 28.53 8.04 49.57
CA TYR A 401 27.55 8.77 48.76
C TYR A 401 27.83 8.60 47.27
N GLN A 402 29.07 8.80 46.82
CA GLN A 402 29.44 8.62 45.41
C GLN A 402 29.23 7.19 44.90
N LYS A 403 29.37 6.20 45.77
CA LYS A 403 29.18 4.78 45.42
C LYS A 403 27.71 4.36 45.36
N GLU A 404 26.86 4.98 46.18
CA GLU A 404 25.47 4.55 46.39
C GLU A 404 24.41 5.49 45.80
N ALA A 405 24.78 6.72 45.44
CA ALA A 405 23.89 7.68 44.81
C ALA A 405 23.38 7.13 43.47
N ARG A 406 22.13 7.45 43.15
CA ARG A 406 21.45 7.06 41.91
C ARG A 406 20.74 8.26 41.30
N GLY A 407 20.51 8.21 39.99
CA GLY A 407 19.80 9.28 39.30
C GLY A 407 20.67 10.51 39.11
N SER A 408 20.08 11.70 39.28
CA SER A 408 20.81 12.98 39.21
C SER A 408 21.89 13.15 40.29
N GLY A 409 21.92 12.29 41.32
CA GLY A 409 23.00 12.26 42.31
C GLY A 409 24.26 11.52 41.87
N GLU A 410 24.25 10.80 40.74
CA GLU A 410 25.46 10.18 40.18
C GLU A 410 26.40 11.21 39.55
N GLU A 411 25.87 12.38 39.16
CA GLU A 411 26.58 13.42 38.42
C GLU A 411 27.09 14.57 39.30
N GLY A 412 26.77 14.58 40.60
CA GLY A 412 27.17 15.61 41.58
C GLY A 412 27.95 15.05 42.76
#